data_AF-A0A2J7ZPK5-F1
#
_entry.id   AF-A0A2J7ZPK5-F1
#
_cell.length_a   1.000
_cell.length_b   1.000
_cell.length_c   1.000
_cell.angle_alpha   90.00
_cell.angle_beta   90.00
_cell.angle_gamma   90.00
#
_symmetry.space_group_name_H-M   'P 1'
#
loop_
_entity.id
_entity.type
_entity.pdbx_description
1 polymer ?
#
loop_
_entity_poly.entity_id
_entity_poly.type
_entity_poly.pdbx_seq_one_letter_code
_entity_poly.pdbx_strand_id
1 'polypeptide(L)'
;MGAIPARTALLVAALWATASALDNGVGKTPAMGWNSWNYFRCNINETIIKQVADAIVSSGLKDAGFVYVNIGLRWRGWRGPWTESKVSLALNIAMAVLLALLVAQPRRRAAAGAAKSSRDLQ
;
A
#
# COMPACT_ATOMS: atom_id res chain seq x y z
N MET A 1 19.80 -23.16 -29.48
CA MET A 1 19.56 -22.65 -28.10
C MET A 1 20.19 -21.26 -28.02
N GLY A 2 19.39 -20.19 -28.04
CA GLY A 2 19.91 -18.81 -28.11
C GLY A 2 20.30 -18.29 -26.73
N ALA A 3 21.50 -17.74 -26.61
CA ALA A 3 22.00 -17.17 -25.35
C ALA A 3 21.17 -15.95 -24.93
N ILE A 4 20.76 -15.89 -23.65
CA ILE A 4 20.05 -14.74 -23.09
C ILE A 4 21.02 -13.54 -23.09
N PRO A 5 20.64 -12.37 -23.65
CA PRO A 5 21.49 -11.20 -23.65
C PRO A 5 21.81 -10.76 -22.22
N ALA A 6 23.08 -10.42 -21.93
CA ALA A 6 23.53 -10.00 -20.60
C ALA A 6 22.72 -8.83 -20.01
N ARG A 7 22.16 -7.96 -20.86
CA ARG A 7 21.28 -6.85 -20.46
C ARG A 7 19.93 -7.33 -19.93
N THR A 8 19.39 -8.41 -20.51
CA THR A 8 18.16 -9.05 -20.05
C THR A 8 18.38 -9.77 -18.72
N ALA A 9 19.54 -10.41 -18.54
CA ALA A 9 19.92 -11.03 -17.27
C ALA A 9 20.08 -10.00 -16.14
N LEU A 10 20.65 -8.83 -16.42
CA LEU A 10 20.82 -7.76 -15.44
C LEU A 10 19.50 -7.16 -14.95
N LEU A 11 18.53 -6.98 -15.86
CA LEU A 11 17.20 -6.45 -15.53
C LEU A 11 16.37 -7.45 -14.71
N VAL A 12 16.48 -8.74 -14.99
CA VAL A 12 15.86 -9.80 -14.17
C VAL A 12 16.47 -9.82 -12.78
N ALA A 13 17.79 -9.75 -12.63
CA ALA A 13 18.45 -9.71 -11.32
C ALA A 13 18.09 -8.45 -10.50
N ALA A 14 17.87 -7.30 -11.15
CA ALA A 14 17.43 -6.07 -10.48
C ALA A 14 15.96 -6.13 -10.03
N LEU A 15 15.11 -6.92 -10.69
CA LEU A 15 13.73 -7.19 -10.26
C LEU A 15 13.64 -8.19 -9.09
N TRP A 16 14.74 -8.90 -8.79
CA TRP A 16 14.95 -9.63 -7.54
C TRP A 16 15.43 -8.70 -6.41
N ALA A 17 15.29 -7.39 -6.56
CA ALA A 17 15.50 -6.44 -5.48
C ALA A 17 14.67 -6.86 -4.26
N THR A 18 15.41 -7.18 -3.22
CA THR A 18 14.98 -7.72 -1.93
C THR A 18 13.87 -6.88 -1.32
N ALA A 19 12.71 -7.50 -1.07
CA ALA A 19 11.75 -6.94 -0.12
C ALA A 19 12.46 -6.78 1.24
N SER A 20 12.72 -5.55 1.63
CA SER A 20 13.28 -5.24 2.95
C SER A 20 12.12 -5.22 3.95
N ALA A 21 12.06 -6.20 4.84
CA ALA A 21 11.12 -6.24 5.95
C ALA A 21 11.79 -5.79 7.26
N LEU A 22 10.99 -5.28 8.19
CA LEU A 22 11.45 -5.02 9.55
C LEU A 22 11.66 -6.36 10.27
N ASP A 23 12.90 -6.69 10.64
CA ASP A 23 13.21 -7.91 11.40
C ASP A 23 13.19 -7.63 12.90
N ASN A 24 11.98 -7.56 13.46
CA ASN A 24 11.73 -7.42 14.90
C ASN A 24 11.12 -8.68 15.52
N GLY A 25 11.20 -9.83 14.82
CA GLY A 25 10.71 -11.12 15.29
C GLY A 25 9.20 -11.37 15.17
N VAL A 26 8.40 -10.42 14.67
CA VAL A 26 6.95 -10.55 14.47
C VAL A 26 6.55 -10.36 13.01
N GLY A 27 5.27 -10.60 12.67
CA GLY A 27 4.74 -10.33 11.32
C GLY A 27 5.22 -11.29 10.22
N LYS A 28 5.76 -12.45 10.59
CA LYS A 28 6.17 -13.51 9.64
C LYS A 28 4.98 -14.06 8.83
N THR A 29 3.80 -14.04 9.43
CA THR A 29 2.51 -14.30 8.78
C THR A 29 1.60 -13.09 9.00
N PRO A 30 0.58 -12.89 8.13
CA PRO A 30 -0.42 -11.86 8.36
C PRO A 30 -1.03 -11.97 9.76
N ALA A 31 -1.12 -10.86 10.49
CA ALA A 31 -1.75 -10.83 11.80
C ALA A 31 -3.27 -11.04 11.64
N MET A 32 -3.85 -11.96 12.42
CA MET A 32 -5.27 -12.26 12.39
C MET A 32 -5.94 -11.88 13.71
N GLY A 33 -7.06 -11.17 13.64
CA GLY A 33 -7.71 -10.64 14.81
C GLY A 33 -8.92 -9.76 14.48
N TRP A 34 -9.35 -8.99 15.48
CA TRP A 34 -10.51 -8.12 15.41
C TRP A 34 -10.14 -6.66 15.72
N ASN A 35 -10.90 -5.72 15.17
CA ASN A 35 -10.71 -4.29 15.40
C ASN A 35 -12.02 -3.61 15.83
N SER A 36 -11.99 -2.91 16.96
CA SER A 36 -13.17 -2.26 17.54
C SER A 36 -13.73 -1.12 16.69
N TRP A 37 -12.89 -0.48 15.88
CA TRP A 37 -13.29 0.66 15.06
C TRP A 37 -14.27 0.27 13.95
N ASN A 38 -14.20 -0.96 13.46
CA ASN A 38 -15.00 -1.43 12.32
C ASN A 38 -16.51 -1.37 12.60
N TYR A 39 -16.91 -1.56 13.87
CA TYR A 39 -18.31 -1.55 14.27
C TYR A 39 -18.59 -0.49 15.34
N PHE A 40 -17.85 -0.52 16.46
CA PHE A 40 -18.17 0.29 17.63
C PHE A 40 -17.74 1.75 17.51
N ARG A 41 -16.76 2.06 16.64
CA ARG A 41 -16.17 3.41 16.47
C ARG A 41 -15.76 4.02 17.83
N CYS A 42 -16.59 4.92 18.33
CA CYS A 42 -16.39 5.68 19.57
C CYS A 42 -17.08 5.03 20.77
N ASN A 43 -18.05 4.16 20.53
CA ASN A 43 -18.91 3.57 21.55
C ASN A 43 -18.29 2.25 22.06
N ILE A 44 -17.10 2.36 22.65
CA ILE A 44 -16.33 1.22 23.15
C ILE A 44 -16.05 1.41 24.64
N ASN A 45 -16.12 0.33 25.42
CA ASN A 45 -15.75 0.30 26.83
C ASN A 45 -15.12 -1.06 27.18
N GLU A 46 -14.63 -1.19 28.41
CA GLU A 46 -13.97 -2.42 28.89
C GLU A 46 -14.89 -3.65 28.79
N THR A 47 -16.17 -3.50 29.15
CA THR A 47 -17.15 -4.60 29.09
C THR A 47 -17.28 -5.17 27.69
N ILE A 48 -17.41 -4.31 26.67
CA ILE A 48 -17.50 -4.73 25.27
C ILE A 48 -16.23 -5.45 24.84
N ILE A 49 -15.06 -4.93 25.20
CA ILE A 49 -13.78 -5.56 24.84
C ILE A 49 -13.64 -6.95 25.43
N LYS A 50 -14.02 -7.14 26.71
CA LYS A 50 -14.02 -8.46 27.36
C LYS A 50 -15.01 -9.42 26.69
N GLN A 51 -16.23 -8.98 26.43
CA GLN A 51 -17.25 -9.79 25.76
C GLN A 51 -16.81 -10.23 24.35
N VAL A 52 -16.15 -9.35 23.59
CA VAL A 52 -15.62 -9.72 22.26
C VAL A 52 -14.45 -10.70 22.39
N ALA A 53 -13.58 -10.55 23.38
CA ALA A 53 -12.52 -11.52 23.64
C ALA A 53 -13.09 -12.90 24.00
N ASP A 54 -14.11 -12.94 24.87
CA ASP A 54 -14.80 -14.19 25.24
C ASP A 54 -15.50 -14.81 24.01
N ALA A 55 -16.09 -14.00 23.14
CA ALA A 55 -16.71 -14.46 21.89
C ALA A 55 -15.68 -15.04 20.91
N ILE A 56 -14.49 -14.45 20.79
CA ILE A 56 -13.40 -14.97 19.94
C ILE A 56 -12.94 -16.35 20.43
N VAL A 57 -12.89 -16.57 21.74
CA VAL A 57 -12.53 -17.87 22.33
C VAL A 57 -13.67 -18.88 22.15
N SER A 58 -14.88 -18.54 22.58
CA SER A 58 -16.03 -19.46 22.59
C SER A 58 -16.51 -19.86 21.18
N SER A 59 -16.26 -19.03 20.16
CA SER A 59 -16.55 -19.36 18.76
C SER A 59 -15.49 -20.22 18.07
N GLY A 60 -14.34 -20.47 18.73
CA GLY A 60 -13.21 -21.19 18.14
C GLY A 60 -12.34 -20.33 17.19
N LEU A 61 -12.64 -19.04 17.03
CA LEU A 61 -11.85 -18.13 16.20
C LEU A 61 -10.41 -17.98 16.70
N LYS A 62 -10.20 -18.03 18.02
CA LYS A 62 -8.85 -18.07 18.60
C LYS A 62 -8.04 -19.25 18.04
N ASP A 63 -8.64 -20.42 17.95
CA ASP A 63 -7.97 -21.64 17.49
C ASP A 63 -7.77 -21.64 15.96
N ALA A 64 -8.62 -20.91 15.23
CA ALA A 64 -8.40 -20.55 13.83
C ALA A 64 -7.31 -19.46 13.63
N GLY A 65 -6.73 -18.93 14.72
CA GLY A 65 -5.60 -18.00 14.72
C GLY A 65 -5.95 -16.52 14.91
N PHE A 66 -7.21 -16.18 15.19
CA PHE A 66 -7.61 -14.81 15.53
C PHE A 66 -7.21 -14.46 16.97
N VAL A 67 -5.96 -14.06 17.16
CA VAL A 67 -5.35 -13.87 18.50
C VAL A 67 -5.21 -12.39 18.90
N TYR A 68 -5.44 -11.45 17.98
CA TYR A 68 -5.31 -10.01 18.27
C TYR A 68 -6.67 -9.33 18.51
N VAL A 69 -6.78 -8.55 19.58
CA VAL A 69 -7.93 -7.68 19.88
C VAL A 69 -7.46 -6.22 19.83
N ASN A 70 -7.68 -5.56 18.70
CA ASN A 70 -7.20 -4.19 18.46
C ASN A 70 -8.26 -3.16 18.90
N ILE A 71 -7.86 -2.29 19.83
CA ILE A 71 -8.71 -1.22 20.34
C ILE A 71 -8.46 0.08 19.54
N GLY A 72 -9.50 0.60 18.88
CA GLY A 72 -9.41 1.74 17.96
C GLY A 72 -9.16 3.11 18.61
N LEU A 73 -8.94 4.12 17.76
CA LEU A 73 -8.40 5.46 18.09
C LEU A 73 -9.09 6.25 19.22
N ARG A 74 -10.33 5.93 19.59
CA ARG A 74 -11.11 6.70 20.60
C ARG A 74 -11.21 6.06 21.98
N TRP A 75 -10.45 5.01 22.26
CA TRP A 75 -10.45 4.31 23.56
C TRP A 75 -10.02 5.15 24.77
N ARG A 76 -9.17 6.17 24.57
CA ARG A 76 -8.68 7.07 25.62
C ARG A 76 -9.36 8.44 25.64
N GLY A 77 -10.42 8.62 24.85
CA GLY A 77 -10.96 9.94 24.51
C GLY A 77 -10.01 10.72 23.59
N TRP A 78 -10.52 11.78 22.96
CA TRP A 78 -9.72 12.64 22.09
C TRP A 78 -8.73 13.47 22.91
N ARG A 79 -7.43 13.40 22.59
CA ARG A 79 -6.37 14.20 23.22
C ARG A 79 -5.61 14.98 22.15
N GLY A 80 -6.19 16.08 21.67
CA GLY A 80 -5.47 17.12 20.91
C GLY A 80 -5.83 17.25 19.43
N PRO A 81 -5.59 18.44 18.83
CA PRO A 81 -5.97 18.76 17.46
C PRO A 81 -5.32 17.81 16.45
N TRP A 82 -6.12 17.40 15.44
CA TRP A 82 -5.65 16.74 14.22
C TRP A 82 -4.82 17.73 13.41
N THR A 83 -3.65 18.08 13.92
CA THR A 83 -2.67 18.80 13.13
C THR A 83 -2.02 17.76 12.23
N GLU A 84 -2.25 17.86 10.93
CA GLU A 84 -1.38 17.18 9.97
C GLU A 84 0.05 17.54 10.34
N SER A 85 0.83 16.54 10.73
CA SER A 85 2.27 16.71 10.87
C SER A 85 2.77 17.24 9.52
N LYS A 86 3.59 18.30 9.52
CA LYS A 86 4.14 18.93 8.30
C LYS A 86 4.76 17.92 7.32
N VAL A 87 5.15 16.74 7.84
CA VAL A 87 5.63 15.57 7.10
C VAL A 87 4.57 15.00 6.14
N SER A 88 3.29 14.98 6.50
CA SER A 88 2.19 14.48 5.67
C SER A 88 1.93 15.36 4.45
N LEU A 89 1.99 16.69 4.62
CA LEU A 89 1.84 17.65 3.52
C LEU A 89 2.99 17.52 2.50
N ALA A 90 4.23 17.40 2.99
CA ALA A 90 5.40 17.23 2.13
C ALA A 90 5.34 15.90 1.34
N LEU A 91 4.91 14.81 1.98
CA LEU A 91 4.73 13.51 1.32
C LEU A 91 3.59 13.53 0.29
N ASN A 92 2.47 14.18 0.61
CA ASN A 92 1.34 14.30 -0.31
C ASN A 92 1.70 15.15 -1.53
N ILE A 93 2.44 16.24 -1.35
CA ILE A 93 2.94 17.06 -2.45
C ILE A 93 3.93 16.28 -3.31
N ALA A 94 4.88 15.57 -2.70
CA ALA A 94 5.85 14.75 -3.43
C ALA A 94 5.18 13.64 -4.25
N MET A 95 4.16 12.97 -3.69
CA MET A 95 3.38 11.95 -4.38
C MET A 95 2.57 12.54 -5.54
N ALA A 96 1.95 13.71 -5.35
CA ALA A 96 1.21 14.40 -6.39
C ALA A 96 2.11 14.85 -7.55
N VAL A 97 3.32 15.32 -7.27
CA VAL A 97 4.32 15.67 -8.29
C VAL A 97 4.80 14.42 -9.04
N LEU A 98 5.04 13.31 -8.34
CA LEU A 98 5.44 12.05 -8.97
C LEU A 98 4.34 11.51 -9.89
N LEU A 99 3.07 11.57 -9.47
CA LEU A 99 1.93 11.19 -10.31
C LEU A 99 1.77 12.10 -11.53
N ALA A 100 1.93 13.41 -11.37
CA ALA A 100 1.89 14.36 -12.49
C ALA A 100 3.01 14.08 -13.51
N LEU A 101 4.22 13.75 -13.05
CA LEU A 101 5.35 13.42 -13.92
C LEU A 101 5.18 12.06 -14.63
N LEU A 102 4.50 11.10 -14.00
CA LEU A 102 4.17 9.82 -14.63
C LEU A 102 3.05 9.95 -15.67
N VAL A 103 2.08 10.85 -15.46
CA VAL A 103 0.98 11.10 -16.40
C VAL A 103 1.40 12.02 -17.56
N ALA A 104 2.40 12.90 -17.35
CA ALA A 104 2.86 13.87 -18.35
C ALA A 104 3.90 13.33 -19.35
N GLN A 105 4.16 12.02 -19.40
CA GLN A 105 5.10 11.47 -20.38
C GLN A 105 4.58 11.74 -21.81
N PRO A 106 5.33 12.47 -22.68
CA PRO A 106 4.88 12.80 -24.02
C PRO A 106 4.68 11.50 -24.80
N ARG A 107 3.48 11.29 -25.35
CA ARG A 107 3.22 10.21 -26.32
C ARG A 107 4.23 10.36 -27.45
N ARG A 108 5.24 9.48 -27.50
CA ARG A 108 6.15 9.38 -28.65
C ARG A 108 5.28 9.18 -29.88
N ARG A 109 5.17 10.22 -30.73
CA ARG A 109 4.59 10.07 -32.05
C ARG A 109 5.43 9.04 -32.79
N ALA A 110 4.85 7.87 -33.02
CA ALA A 110 5.41 6.89 -33.93
C ALA A 110 5.64 7.59 -35.28
N ALA A 111 6.89 7.53 -35.76
CA ALA A 111 7.23 7.88 -37.12
C ALA A 111 6.50 6.89 -38.04
N ALA A 112 5.46 7.37 -38.73
CA ALA A 112 4.86 6.67 -39.85
C ALA A 112 5.16 7.51 -41.10
N GLY A 113 6.07 7.01 -41.93
CA GLY A 113 6.21 7.49 -43.29
C GLY A 113 4.98 7.12 -44.12
N ALA A 114 4.55 8.04 -44.97
CA ALA A 114 3.75 7.76 -46.16
C ALA A 114 3.94 8.92 -47.15
N ALA A 115 4.11 8.55 -48.42
CA ALA A 115 4.61 9.35 -49.52
C ALA A 115 3.57 10.27 -50.20
N LYS A 116 4.07 11.35 -50.82
CA LYS A 116 3.59 11.94 -52.10
C LYS A 116 4.73 12.80 -52.65
N SER A 117 5.58 12.27 -53.54
CA SER A 117 5.48 12.26 -55.01
C SER A 117 5.49 13.64 -55.67
N SER A 118 6.68 14.03 -56.13
CA SER A 118 7.04 14.55 -57.47
C SER A 118 6.17 15.65 -58.11
N ARG A 119 6.84 16.77 -58.47
CA ARG A 119 6.51 17.70 -59.55
C ARG A 119 5.18 18.44 -59.41
N ASP A 120 5.24 19.59 -58.77
CA ASP A 120 4.51 20.80 -59.11
C ASP A 120 5.33 21.95 -58.52
N LEU A 121 5.40 23.10 -59.19
CA LEU A 121 6.34 24.22 -59.03
C LEU A 121 7.58 24.12 -59.94
N GLN A 122 7.30 24.41 -61.22
CA GLN A 122 8.14 25.28 -62.04
C GLN A 122 8.39 26.62 -61.32
#